data_AF-A0A354J8P5-F1
#
_entry.id   AF-A0A354J8P5-F1
#
_cell.length_a   1.000
_cell.length_b   1.000
_cell.length_c   1.000
_cell.angle_alpha   90.00
_cell.angle_beta   90.00
_cell.angle_gamma   90.00
#
_symmetry.space_group_name_H-M   'P 1'
#
loop_
_entity.id
_entity.type
_entity.pdbx_description
1 polymer ?
#
loop_
_entity_poly.entity_id
_entity_poly.type
_entity_poly.pdbx_seq_one_letter_code
_entity_poly.pdbx_strand_id
1 'polypeptide(L)'
;MKKSIWSRLIICFLLAGVITFLLLNTYGMNLLEKRLRDNKLDLMYKEADLISSEYMENFYHSNMTLEALTDQLRSIDTFLGLRVWIVNSDGTIIADSSYTGNAVNINLNELDPSFLSEET
;
A
#
# COMPACT_ATOMS: atom_id res chain seq x y z
N MET A 1 -36.21 -42.65 25.53
CA MET A 1 -36.37 -41.87 24.29
C MET A 1 -35.99 -40.38 24.42
N LYS A 2 -36.35 -39.67 25.52
CA LYS A 2 -36.05 -38.22 25.70
C LYS A 2 -34.55 -37.85 25.79
N LYS A 3 -33.69 -38.69 26.38
CA LYS A 3 -32.23 -38.42 26.49
C LYS A 3 -31.47 -38.46 25.15
N SER A 4 -31.90 -39.28 24.19
CA SER A 4 -31.23 -39.40 22.88
C SER A 4 -31.45 -38.16 22.02
N ILE A 5 -32.63 -37.56 22.08
CA ILE A 5 -32.97 -36.35 21.33
C ILE A 5 -32.16 -35.16 21.85
N TRP A 6 -32.08 -35.01 23.18
CA TRP A 6 -31.32 -33.92 23.81
C TRP A 6 -29.82 -33.97 23.49
N SER A 7 -29.23 -35.17 23.49
CA SER A 7 -27.81 -35.36 23.11
C SER A 7 -27.55 -35.00 21.64
N ARG A 8 -28.43 -35.39 20.71
CA ARG A 8 -28.31 -35.02 19.29
C ARG A 8 -28.42 -33.51 19.09
N LEU A 9 -29.31 -32.84 19.82
CA LEU A 9 -29.45 -31.39 19.77
C LEU A 9 -28.17 -30.67 20.24
N ILE A 10 -27.56 -31.13 21.33
CA ILE A 10 -26.29 -30.59 21.83
C ILE A 10 -25.17 -30.76 20.79
N ILE A 11 -25.09 -31.93 20.15
CA ILE A 11 -24.07 -32.21 19.12
C ILE A 11 -24.26 -31.28 17.90
N CYS A 12 -25.49 -31.13 17.41
CA CYS A 12 -25.77 -30.19 16.32
C CYS A 12 -25.42 -28.75 16.69
N PHE A 13 -25.70 -28.33 17.93
CA PHE A 13 -25.37 -27.00 18.40
C PHE A 13 -23.85 -26.77 18.47
N LEU A 14 -23.09 -27.75 18.96
CA LEU A 14 -21.63 -27.70 18.97
C LEU A 14 -21.07 -27.65 17.54
N LEU A 15 -21.57 -28.48 16.62
CA LEU A 15 -21.17 -28.45 15.22
C LEU A 15 -21.45 -27.09 14.57
N ALA A 16 -22.64 -26.52 14.82
CA ALA A 16 -22.98 -25.19 14.32
C ALA A 16 -22.04 -24.10 14.87
N GLY A 17 -21.66 -24.18 16.14
CA GLY A 17 -20.68 -23.28 16.75
C GLY A 17 -19.30 -23.39 16.10
N VAL A 18 -18.82 -24.62 15.88
CA VAL A 18 -17.53 -24.86 15.20
C VAL A 18 -17.55 -24.36 13.76
N ILE A 19 -18.62 -24.65 13.01
CA ILE A 19 -18.77 -24.18 11.63
C ILE A 19 -18.79 -22.65 11.57
N THR A 20 -19.55 -22.00 12.45
CA THR A 20 -19.63 -20.53 12.53
C THR A 20 -18.26 -19.94 12.86
N PHE A 21 -17.55 -20.54 13.82
CA PHE A 21 -16.20 -20.13 14.19
C PHE A 21 -15.20 -20.26 13.03
N LEU A 22 -15.23 -21.37 12.31
CA LEU A 22 -14.40 -21.59 11.12
C LEU A 22 -14.73 -20.60 10.01
N LEU A 23 -16.02 -20.35 9.74
CA LEU A 23 -16.45 -19.38 8.73
C LEU A 23 -15.95 -17.98 9.05
N LEU A 24 -16.13 -17.52 10.30
CA LEU A 24 -15.67 -16.21 10.77
C LEU A 24 -14.15 -16.08 10.69
N ASN A 25 -13.41 -17.07 11.18
CA ASN A 25 -11.95 -17.00 11.18
C ASN A 25 -11.38 -17.05 9.77
N THR A 26 -11.82 -18.00 8.93
CA THR A 26 -11.22 -18.17 7.60
C THR A 26 -11.71 -17.12 6.61
N TYR A 27 -13.02 -16.98 6.43
CA TYR A 27 -13.55 -16.06 5.42
C TYR A 27 -13.53 -14.61 5.91
N GLY A 28 -13.78 -14.38 7.20
CA GLY A 28 -13.72 -13.04 7.78
C GLY A 28 -12.32 -12.44 7.70
N MET A 29 -11.28 -13.22 8.03
CA MET A 29 -9.89 -12.75 7.93
C MET A 29 -9.51 -12.42 6.49
N ASN A 30 -9.79 -13.31 5.54
CA ASN A 30 -9.47 -13.08 4.12
C ASN A 30 -10.19 -11.83 3.56
N LEU A 31 -11.45 -11.61 3.96
CA LEU A 31 -12.20 -10.43 3.54
C LEU A 31 -11.62 -9.14 4.15
N LEU A 32 -11.24 -9.17 5.42
CA LEU A 32 -10.63 -8.04 6.10
C LEU A 32 -9.26 -7.69 5.50
N GLU A 33 -8.41 -8.69 5.30
CA GLU A 33 -7.10 -8.51 4.66
C GLU A 33 -7.26 -7.91 3.27
N LYS A 34 -8.17 -8.46 2.45
CA LYS A 34 -8.46 -7.93 1.12
C LYS A 34 -8.90 -6.47 1.18
N ARG A 35 -9.84 -6.12 2.05
CA ARG A 35 -10.31 -4.73 2.19
C ARG A 35 -9.20 -3.78 2.64
N LEU A 36 -8.37 -4.20 3.59
CA LEU A 36 -7.24 -3.38 4.04
C LEU A 36 -6.23 -3.15 2.91
N ARG A 37 -5.94 -4.19 2.11
CA ARG A 37 -5.08 -4.10 0.94
C ARG A 37 -5.66 -3.18 -0.12
N ASP A 38 -6.93 -3.37 -0.49
CA ASP A 38 -7.61 -2.58 -1.52
C ASP A 38 -7.68 -1.10 -1.11
N ASN A 39 -7.99 -0.81 0.15
CA ASN A 39 -7.99 0.56 0.67
C ASN A 39 -6.59 1.20 0.66
N LYS A 40 -5.56 0.42 0.97
CA LYS A 40 -4.17 0.91 0.94
C LYS A 40 -3.72 1.23 -0.49
N LEU A 41 -4.11 0.39 -1.46
CA LEU A 41 -3.85 0.64 -2.89
C LEU A 41 -4.58 1.88 -3.39
N ASP A 42 -5.87 2.02 -3.07
CA ASP A 42 -6.67 3.22 -3.44
C ASP A 42 -6.05 4.51 -2.88
N LEU A 43 -5.59 4.48 -1.62
CA LEU A 43 -4.86 5.59 -1.04
C LEU A 43 -3.56 5.89 -1.81
N MET A 44 -2.75 4.86 -2.12
CA MET A 44 -1.52 5.04 -2.88
C MET A 44 -1.76 5.66 -4.26
N TYR A 45 -2.82 5.25 -4.96
CA TYR A 45 -3.17 5.84 -6.26
C TYR A 45 -3.59 7.29 -6.15
N LYS A 46 -4.39 7.65 -5.13
CA LYS A 46 -4.80 9.04 -4.90
C LYS A 46 -3.61 9.94 -4.57
N GLU A 47 -2.69 9.46 -3.74
CA GLU A 47 -1.46 10.22 -3.43
C GLU A 47 -0.56 10.36 -4.65
N ALA A 48 -0.41 9.32 -5.47
CA ALA A 48 0.35 9.40 -6.72
C ALA A 48 -0.27 10.40 -7.72
N ASP A 49 -1.60 10.42 -7.81
CA ASP A 49 -2.34 11.39 -8.62
C ASP A 49 -2.09 12.83 -8.13
N LEU A 50 -2.19 13.09 -6.82
CA LEU A 50 -1.87 14.41 -6.24
C LEU A 50 -0.40 14.81 -6.44
N ILE A 51 0.54 13.89 -6.24
CA ILE A 51 1.96 14.15 -6.47
C ILE A 51 2.20 14.55 -7.92
N SER A 52 1.66 13.79 -8.88
CA SER A 52 1.89 14.04 -10.31
C SER A 52 1.18 15.29 -10.82
N SER A 53 -0.06 15.52 -10.39
CA SER A 53 -0.89 16.64 -10.87
C SER A 53 -0.60 17.96 -10.17
N GLU A 54 -0.29 17.97 -8.87
CA GLU A 54 -0.15 19.22 -8.12
C GLU A 54 1.32 19.50 -7.77
N TYR A 55 2.01 18.54 -7.17
CA TYR A 55 3.35 18.80 -6.63
C TYR A 55 4.42 18.86 -7.73
N MET A 56 4.37 17.93 -8.69
CA MET A 56 5.29 17.92 -9.82
C MET A 56 5.02 19.09 -10.77
N GLU A 57 3.75 19.43 -11.05
CA GLU A 57 3.40 20.60 -11.86
C GLU A 57 4.00 21.88 -11.25
N ASN A 58 3.80 22.09 -9.94
CA ASN A 58 4.37 23.24 -9.23
C ASN A 58 5.91 23.26 -9.22
N PHE A 59 6.55 22.09 -9.09
CA PHE A 59 8.00 21.97 -9.16
C PHE A 59 8.53 22.35 -10.56
N TYR A 60 7.92 21.83 -11.64
CA TYR A 60 8.36 22.13 -13.01
C TYR A 60 8.09 23.59 -13.41
N HIS A 61 7.02 24.20 -12.90
CA HIS A 61 6.76 25.64 -13.07
C HIS A 61 7.66 26.54 -12.20
N SER A 62 8.62 25.97 -11.47
CA SER A 62 9.51 26.70 -10.57
C SER A 62 8.78 27.44 -9.43
N ASN A 63 7.56 27.04 -9.12
CA ASN A 63 6.78 27.55 -7.98
C ASN A 63 7.17 26.83 -6.68
N MET A 64 7.86 25.69 -6.78
CA MET A 64 8.33 24.89 -5.66
C MET A 64 9.79 24.45 -5.91
N THR A 65 10.64 24.52 -4.89
CA THR A 65 12.02 24.02 -4.93
C THR A 65 12.07 22.50 -4.71
N LEU A 66 13.15 21.83 -5.14
CA LEU A 66 13.35 20.40 -4.89
C LEU A 66 13.34 20.03 -3.39
N GLU A 67 13.88 20.91 -2.55
CA GLU A 67 13.88 20.73 -1.09
C GLU A 67 12.45 20.75 -0.53
N ALA A 68 11.67 21.78 -0.87
CA ALA A 68 10.26 21.87 -0.49
C ALA A 68 9.42 20.67 -1.00
N LEU A 69 9.66 20.22 -2.24
CA LEU A 69 9.03 19.00 -2.78
C LEU A 69 9.40 17.78 -1.92
N THR A 70 10.69 17.62 -1.60
CA THR A 70 11.17 16.51 -0.78
C THR A 70 10.57 16.53 0.63
N ASP A 71 10.38 17.70 1.23
CA ASP A 71 9.72 17.85 2.53
C ASP A 71 8.22 17.49 2.48
N GLN A 72 7.54 17.84 1.40
CA GLN A 72 6.16 17.40 1.17
C GLN A 72 6.10 15.86 1.07
N LEU A 73 7.03 15.24 0.34
CA LEU A 73 7.12 13.78 0.23
C LEU A 73 7.49 13.11 1.57
N ARG A 74 8.36 13.70 2.39
CA ARG A 74 8.66 13.20 3.76
C ARG A 74 7.43 13.16 4.65
N SER A 75 6.51 14.12 4.47
CA SER A 75 5.24 14.12 5.19
C SER A 75 4.38 12.91 4.80
N ILE A 76 4.33 12.59 3.50
CA ILE A 76 3.66 11.39 2.98
C ILE A 76 4.28 10.12 3.58
N ASP A 77 5.61 10.01 3.60
CA ASP A 77 6.31 8.87 4.22
C ASP A 77 5.96 8.73 5.70
N THR A 78 5.99 9.83 6.45
CA THR A 78 5.73 9.84 7.90
C THR A 78 4.29 9.45 8.23
N PHE A 79 3.31 10.03 7.53
CA PHE A 79 1.90 9.84 7.88
C PHE A 79 1.29 8.59 7.25
N LEU A 80 1.73 8.21 6.04
CA LEU A 80 1.16 7.10 5.30
C LEU A 80 2.07 5.86 5.29
N GLY A 81 3.32 5.96 5.76
CA GLY A 81 4.29 4.87 5.66
C GLY A 81 4.56 4.49 4.21
N LEU A 82 4.60 5.49 3.32
CA LEU A 82 4.80 5.32 1.88
C LEU A 82 6.11 5.99 1.47
N ARG A 83 7.07 5.19 1.03
CA ARG A 83 8.30 5.71 0.47
C ARG A 83 8.08 6.12 -0.98
N VAL A 84 8.47 7.35 -1.31
CA VAL A 84 8.33 7.94 -2.65
C VAL A 84 9.71 8.31 -3.18
N TRP A 85 9.99 7.93 -4.42
CA TRP A 85 11.16 8.35 -5.17
C TRP A 85 10.71 9.16 -6.38
N ILE A 86 11.32 10.32 -6.59
CA ILE A 86 11.20 11.06 -7.85
C ILE A 86 12.41 10.69 -8.69
N VAL A 87 12.15 10.22 -9.90
CA VAL A 87 13.16 9.67 -10.81
C VAL A 87 13.16 10.51 -12.09
N ASN A 88 14.33 10.91 -12.54
CA ASN A 88 14.51 11.53 -13.85
C ASN A 88 14.32 10.51 -14.98
N SER A 89 14.14 11.00 -16.20
CA SER A 89 13.99 10.16 -17.40
C SER A 89 15.21 9.29 -17.73
N ASP A 90 16.38 9.63 -17.20
CA ASP A 90 17.61 8.84 -17.30
C ASP A 90 17.71 7.71 -16.26
N GLY A 91 16.71 7.58 -15.38
CA GLY A 91 16.67 6.60 -14.29
C GLY A 91 17.32 7.08 -12.99
N THR A 92 17.86 8.30 -12.93
CA THR A 92 18.50 8.83 -11.72
C THR A 92 17.45 9.29 -10.70
N ILE A 93 17.54 8.81 -9.46
CA ILE A 93 16.69 9.27 -8.36
C ILE A 93 17.15 10.67 -7.92
N ILE A 94 16.25 11.65 -7.99
CA ILE A 94 16.51 13.05 -7.63
C ILE A 94 15.90 13.47 -6.29
N ALA A 95 14.89 12.75 -5.81
CA ALA A 95 14.32 12.94 -4.48
C ALA A 95 13.94 11.60 -3.86
N ASP A 96 14.13 11.48 -2.55
CA ASP A 96 13.73 10.33 -1.75
C ASP A 96 13.00 10.86 -0.52
N SER A 97 11.77 10.38 -0.31
CA SER A 97 10.95 10.77 0.84
C SER A 97 11.55 10.30 2.17
N SER A 98 12.47 9.33 2.15
CA SER A 98 13.12 8.89 3.38
C SER A 98 13.99 10.01 3.97
N TYR A 99 13.96 10.15 5.30
CA TYR A 99 14.79 11.15 5.99
C TYR A 99 16.29 10.96 5.78
N THR A 100 16.74 9.74 5.48
CA THR A 100 18.15 9.45 5.22
C THR A 100 18.59 9.82 3.80
N GLY A 101 17.65 9.89 2.85
CA GLY A 101 17.94 10.24 1.46
C GLY A 101 18.88 9.26 0.75
N ASN A 102 19.00 8.03 1.26
CA ASN A 102 20.03 7.07 0.82
C ASN A 102 19.89 6.65 -0.65
N ALA A 103 18.73 6.86 -1.27
CA ALA A 103 18.50 6.48 -2.66
C ALA A 103 18.86 7.59 -3.66
N VAL A 104 19.11 8.82 -3.23
CA VAL A 104 19.38 9.95 -4.13
C VAL A 104 20.70 9.72 -4.88
N ASN A 105 20.73 10.03 -6.18
CA ASN A 105 21.83 9.77 -7.13
C ASN A 105 22.06 8.30 -7.48
N ILE A 106 21.23 7.37 -7.01
CA ILE A 106 21.24 6.00 -7.53
C ILE A 106 20.51 5.99 -8.87
N ASN A 107 21.08 5.32 -9.87
CA ASN A 107 20.42 5.11 -11.15
C ASN A 107 19.69 3.76 -11.16
N LEU A 108 18.37 3.78 -11.37
CA LEU A 108 17.54 2.59 -11.37
C LEU A 108 17.88 1.64 -12.52
N ASN A 109 18.32 2.16 -13.67
CA ASN A 109 18.70 1.33 -14.82
C ASN A 109 19.97 0.50 -14.54
N GLU A 110 20.80 0.90 -13.56
CA GLU A 110 21.95 0.09 -13.11
C GLU A 110 21.53 -1.06 -12.19
N LEU A 111 20.44 -0.87 -11.43
CA LEU A 111 19.90 -1.89 -10.52
C LEU A 111 18.97 -2.87 -11.26
N ASP A 112 18.14 -2.34 -12.13
CA ASP A 112 17.16 -3.04 -12.94
C ASP A 112 17.03 -2.35 -14.31
N PRO A 113 17.73 -2.86 -15.35
CA PRO A 113 17.70 -2.28 -16.68
C PRO A 113 16.32 -2.27 -17.35
N SER A 114 15.39 -3.11 -16.88
CA SER A 114 14.01 -3.20 -17.38
C SER A 114 13.03 -2.30 -16.63
N PHE A 115 13.47 -1.59 -15.60
CA PHE A 115 12.58 -0.81 -14.73
C PHE A 115 11.76 0.25 -15.47
N LEU A 116 12.37 0.94 -16.43
CA LEU A 116 11.71 1.97 -17.25
C LEU A 116 11.30 1.48 -18.64
N SER A 117 11.60 0.21 -19.00
CA SER A 117 11.09 -0.35 -20.24
C SER A 117 9.61 -0.65 -20.06
N GLU A 118 8.77 0.03 -20.85
CA GLU A 118 7.35 -0.30 -20.96
C GLU A 118 7.24 -1.78 -21.33
N GLU A 119 6.61 -2.62 -20.49
CA GLU A 119 6.21 -3.97 -20.89
C GLU A 119 5.16 -3.83 -22.01
N THR A 120 5.63 -3.78 -23.27
CA THR A 120 4.80 -3.91 -24.48
C THR A 120 4.28 -5.32 -24.65
#